data_AF-A0A2S0JP80-F1
#
_entry.id   AF-A0A2S0JP80-F1
#
_cell.length_a   1.000
_cell.length_b   1.000
_cell.length_c   1.000
_cell.angle_alpha   90.00
_cell.angle_beta   90.00
_cell.angle_gamma   90.00
#
_symmetry.space_group_name_H-M   'P 1'
#
loop_
_entity.id
_entity.type
_entity.pdbx_description
1 polymer ?
#
loop_
_entity_poly.entity_id
_entity_poly.type
_entity_poly.pdbx_seq_one_letter_code
_entity_poly.pdbx_strand_id
1 'polypeptide(L)' 'MNNYIVCSSRLIPSKVKGNLPDVLYTYIANDSHIGWHYTLTNNRENAYVFDESEKAIAEFISDCWKMQIKKLI' A
#
# COMPACT_ATOMS: atom_id res chain seq x y z
N MET A 1 5.33 -6.78 17.96
CA MET A 1 4.74 -5.50 17.51
C MET A 1 4.11 -5.76 16.16
N ASN A 2 2.86 -5.35 15.98
CA ASN A 2 2.15 -5.56 14.72
C ASN A 2 2.47 -4.43 13.73
N ASN A 3 2.83 -4.78 12.50
CA ASN A 3 3.11 -3.82 11.44
C ASN A 3 2.03 -3.90 10.36
N TYR A 4 1.75 -2.79 9.70
CA TYR A 4 0.69 -2.65 8.73
C TYR A 4 1.18 -1.93 7.47
N ILE A 5 0.54 -2.25 6.35
CA ILE A 5 0.68 -1.49 5.10
C ILE A 5 -0.69 -1.13 4.56
N VAL A 6 -0.78 0.03 3.92
CA VAL A 6 -1.96 0.44 3.16
C VAL A 6 -1.68 0.16 1.68
N CYS A 7 -2.55 -0.63 1.05
CA CYS A 7 -2.38 -1.04 -0.34
C CYS A 7 -3.70 -1.15 -1.09
N SER A 8 -3.68 -0.92 -2.40
CA SER A 8 -4.74 -1.34 -3.32
C SER A 8 -4.16 -2.31 -4.33
N SER A 9 -5.00 -3.15 -4.89
CA SER A 9 -4.61 -4.10 -5.92
C SER A 9 -5.57 -4.05 -7.08
N ARG A 10 -5.03 -4.11 -8.29
CA ARG A 10 -5.82 -4.25 -9.52
C ARG A 10 -5.21 -5.31 -10.43
N LEU A 11 -6.06 -5.91 -11.24
CA LEU A 11 -5.65 -6.86 -12.26
C LEU A 11 -5.28 -6.11 -13.55
N ILE A 12 -4.15 -6.48 -14.15
CA ILE A 12 -3.76 -6.04 -15.48
C ILE A 12 -4.02 -7.21 -16.43
N PRO A 13 -4.81 -7.01 -17.50
CA PRO A 13 -5.03 -8.05 -18.50
C PRO A 13 -3.72 -8.55 -19.09
N SER A 14 -3.54 -9.86 -19.15
CA SER A 14 -2.40 -10.46 -19.85
C SER A 14 -2.48 -10.17 -21.34
N LYS A 15 -1.34 -9.81 -21.94
CA LYS A 15 -1.21 -9.65 -23.40
C LYS A 15 -1.21 -11.01 -24.13
N VAL A 16 -0.95 -12.10 -23.42
CA VAL A 16 -0.90 -13.47 -23.96
C VAL A 16 -2.18 -14.21 -23.60
N LYS A 17 -2.89 -14.70 -24.63
CA LYS A 17 -4.13 -15.46 -24.47
C LYS A 17 -3.85 -16.78 -23.76
N GLY A 18 -4.58 -17.04 -22.67
CA GLY A 18 -4.42 -18.24 -21.84
C GLY A 18 -3.58 -18.04 -20.57
N ASN A 19 -2.84 -16.93 -20.47
CA ASN A 19 -2.14 -16.57 -19.24
C ASN A 19 -3.08 -15.88 -18.24
N LEU A 20 -2.78 -16.08 -16.95
CA LEU A 20 -3.44 -15.36 -15.87
C LEU A 20 -3.07 -13.87 -15.91
N PRO A 21 -3.98 -12.97 -15.47
CA PRO A 21 -3.69 -11.55 -15.36
C PRO A 21 -2.65 -11.28 -14.27
N ASP A 22 -1.80 -10.28 -14.50
CA ASP A 22 -0.85 -9.81 -13.50
C ASP A 22 -1.58 -9.00 -12.43
N VAL A 23 -1.10 -9.08 -11.19
CA VAL A 23 -1.59 -8.26 -10.08
C VAL A 23 -0.65 -7.08 -9.90
N LEU A 24 -1.17 -5.85 -10.04
CA LEU A 24 -0.44 -4.65 -9.68
C LEU A 24 -0.89 -4.19 -8.31
N TYR A 25 0.08 -3.98 -7.42
CA TYR A 25 -0.14 -3.34 -6.14
C TYR A 25 0.31 -1.89 -6.16
N THR A 26 -0.48 -1.05 -5.50
CA THR A 26 -0.12 0.33 -5.18
C THR A 26 -0.14 0.47 -3.67
N TYR A 27 0.88 1.10 -3.11
CA TYR A 27 1.11 1.27 -1.68
C TYR A 27 1.25 2.76 -1.34
N ILE A 28 1.13 3.07 -0.06
CA ILE A 28 1.52 4.36 0.49
C ILE A 28 3.03 4.36 0.76
N ALA A 29 3.72 5.43 0.39
CA ALA A 29 5.10 5.74 0.80
C ALA A 29 5.14 7.09 1.53
N ASN A 30 6.21 7.37 2.25
CA ASN A 30 6.46 8.69 2.84
C ASN A 30 7.72 9.29 2.20
N ASP A 31 7.55 10.33 1.40
CA ASP A 31 8.66 10.98 0.67
C ASP A 31 9.36 12.06 1.50
N SER A 32 8.90 12.34 2.72
CA SER A 32 9.49 13.39 3.57
C SER A 32 10.28 12.81 4.74
N HIS A 33 11.49 13.35 4.94
CA HIS A 33 12.34 13.06 6.09
C HIS A 33 12.01 13.90 7.33
N ILE A 34 11.16 14.92 7.21
CA ILE A 34 10.91 15.94 8.25
C ILE A 34 9.42 16.03 8.61
N GLY A 35 8.55 15.23 7.97
CA GLY A 35 7.13 15.21 8.24
C GLY A 35 6.39 14.11 7.50
N TRP A 36 5.07 14.20 7.51
CA TRP A 36 4.19 13.22 6.85
C TRP A 36 3.82 13.71 5.45
N HIS A 37 4.54 13.23 4.43
CA HIS A 37 4.19 13.48 3.04
C HIS A 37 3.90 12.14 2.36
N TYR A 38 2.65 11.71 2.47
CA TYR A 38 2.23 10.44 1.91
C TYR A 38 2.06 10.52 0.39
N THR A 39 2.77 9.64 -0.31
CA THR A 39 2.70 9.48 -1.77
C THR A 39 2.26 8.05 -2.12
N LEU A 40 2.06 7.79 -3.42
CA LEU A 40 1.87 6.43 -3.93
C LEU A 40 3.16 5.85 -4.50
N THR A 41 3.36 4.56 -4.24
CA THR A 41 4.42 3.78 -4.88
C THR A 41 3.89 2.41 -5.32
N ASN A 42 4.43 1.88 -6.42
CA ASN A 42 4.22 0.48 -6.80
C ASN A 42 5.37 -0.42 -6.31
N ASN A 43 6.44 0.15 -5.75
CA ASN A 43 7.54 -0.60 -5.16
C ASN A 43 7.22 -0.91 -3.69
N ARG A 44 7.11 -2.20 -3.37
CA ARG A 44 6.82 -2.67 -2.01
C ARG A 44 7.92 -2.29 -1.01
N GLU A 45 9.17 -2.20 -1.44
CA GLU A 45 10.32 -1.85 -0.58
C GLU A 45 10.27 -0.39 -0.11
N ASN A 46 9.69 0.49 -0.92
CA ASN A 46 9.51 1.90 -0.60
C ASN A 46 8.20 2.17 0.16
N ALA A 47 7.37 1.14 0.37
CA ALA A 47 6.09 1.33 1.05
C ALA A 47 6.32 1.63 2.52
N TYR A 48 5.61 2.65 3.01
CA TYR A 48 5.61 3.03 4.41
C TYR A 48 4.99 1.90 5.24
N VAL A 49 5.70 1.51 6.29
CA VAL A 49 5.25 0.49 7.24
C VAL A 49 4.74 1.22 8.46
N PHE A 50 3.42 1.17 8.65
CA PHE A 50 2.78 1.73 9.83
C PHE A 50 2.92 0.76 10.99
N ASP A 51 3.37 1.24 12.14
CA ASP A 51 3.40 0.44 13.35
C ASP A 51 2.00 0.39 14.03
N GLU A 52 1.93 -0.32 15.15
CA GLU A 52 0.69 -0.48 15.93
C GLU A 52 0.18 0.83 16.53
N SER A 53 1.08 1.78 16.83
CA SER A 53 0.72 3.12 17.33
C SER A 53 0.14 4.00 16.22
N GLU A 54 0.52 3.74 14.97
CA GLU A 54 0.08 4.47 13.78
C GLU A 54 -1.15 3.85 13.10
N LYS A 55 -1.77 2.81 13.67
CA LYS A 55 -2.92 2.11 13.07
C LYS A 55 -4.07 3.05 12.71
N ALA A 56 -4.37 4.02 13.56
CA ALA A 56 -5.44 5.00 13.30
C ALA A 56 -5.12 5.89 12.07
N ILE A 57 -3.84 6.19 11.84
CA ILE A 57 -3.39 6.94 10.67
C ILE A 57 -3.52 6.06 9.41
N ALA A 58 -3.12 4.79 9.49
CA ALA A 58 -3.30 3.84 8.40
C ALA A 58 -4.78 3.68 8.03
N GLU A 59 -5.67 3.63 9.03
CA GLU A 59 -7.13 3.58 8.83
C GLU A 59 -7.64 4.83 8.11
N PHE A 60 -7.27 6.02 8.59
CA PHE A 60 -7.64 7.28 7.97
C PHE A 60 -7.20 7.36 6.50
N ILE A 61 -5.93 7.07 6.20
CA ILE A 61 -5.40 7.10 4.84
C ILE A 61 -6.12 6.07 3.95
N SER A 62 -6.32 4.86 4.47
CA SER A 62 -7.01 3.81 3.73
C SER A 62 -8.43 4.21 3.35
N ASP A 63 -9.16 4.91 4.22
CA ASP A 63 -10.52 5.36 3.90
C ASP A 63 -10.52 6.53 2.90
N CYS A 64 -9.61 7.50 3.08
CA CYS A 64 -9.46 8.63 2.15
C CYS A 64 -9.15 8.17 0.72
N TRP A 65 -8.29 7.16 0.58
CA TRP A 65 -7.80 6.69 -0.72
C TRP A 65 -8.50 5.42 -1.22
N LYS A 66 -9.49 4.92 -0.46
CA LYS A 66 -10.21 3.67 -0.73
C LYS A 66 -9.28 2.47 -0.96
N MET A 67 -8.29 2.35 -0.09
CA MET A 67 -7.29 1.30 -0.05
C MET A 67 -7.58 0.32 1.09
N GLN A 68 -6.85 -0.79 1.13
CA GLN A 68 -6.96 -1.84 2.14
C GLN A 68 -5.76 -1.79 3.09
N ILE A 69 -6.00 -2.05 4.37
CA ILE A 69 -4.94 -2.25 5.36
C ILE A 69 -4.60 -3.74 5.43
N LYS A 70 -3.32 -4.08 5.30
CA LYS A 70 -2.82 -5.44 5.48
C LYS A 70 -1.84 -5.47 6.64
N LYS A 71 -2.05 -6.42 7.55
CA LYS A 71 -1.12 -6.73 8.64
C LYS A 71 0.06 -7.54 8.08
N LEU A 72 1.28 -7.17 8.44
CA LEU A 72 2.51 -7.91 8.16
C LEU A 72 2.75 -8.92 9.30
N ILE A 73 3.17 -10.13 8.92
CA ILE A 73 3.53 -11.23 9.83
C ILE A 73 5.01 -11.12 10.16
#